data_AF-A0A067D7F0-F1
#
_entry.id   AF-A0A067D7F0-F1
#
_cell.length_a   1.000
_cell.length_b   1.000
_cell.length_c   1.000
_cell.angle_alpha   90.00
_cell.angle_beta   90.00
_cell.angle_gamma   90.00
#
_symmetry.space_group_name_H-M   'P 1'
#
loop_
_entity.id
_entity.type
_entity.pdbx_description
1 polymer ?
#
loop_
_entity_poly.entity_id
_entity_poly.type
_entity_poly.pdbx_seq_one_letter_code
_entity_poly.pdbx_strand_id
1 'polypeptide(L)' 'DSFIQAAWTRRSRGELDKRPNRKSWKQRTNMYMRPFLFNVFFSKKFVHAKVMHRSISKVISVATTNVDDSYE' A
#
# COMPACT_ATOMS: atom_id res chain seq x y z
N ASP A 1 -0.61 -35.99 -12.82
CA ASP A 1 0.22 -34.83 -12.47
C ASP A 1 -0.45 -33.60 -11.86
N SER A 2 -1.75 -33.37 -12.03
CA SER A 2 -2.42 -32.17 -11.49
C SER A 2 -2.58 -32.14 -9.97
N PHE A 3 -2.67 -33.31 -9.31
CA PHE A 3 -2.84 -33.41 -7.85
C PHE A 3 -1.63 -32.89 -7.07
N ILE A 4 -0.42 -33.12 -7.60
CA ILE A 4 0.84 -32.77 -6.95
C ILE A 4 1.07 -31.24 -7.01
N GLN A 5 0.72 -30.59 -8.13
CA GLN A 5 0.83 -29.12 -8.26
C GLN A 5 -0.13 -28.35 -7.35
N ALA A 6 -1.33 -28.89 -7.09
CA ALA A 6 -2.32 -28.27 -6.21
C ALA A 6 -1.89 -28.27 -4.73
N ALA A 7 -1.03 -29.21 -4.32
CA ALA A 7 -0.53 -29.30 -2.95
C ALA A 7 0.48 -28.19 -2.61
N TRP A 8 1.24 -27.68 -3.59
CA TRP A 8 2.29 -26.68 -3.37
C TRP A 8 1.77 -25.25 -3.16
N THR A 9 0.59 -24.94 -3.71
CA THR A 9 0.00 -23.58 -3.68
C THR A 9 -1.00 -23.36 -2.55
N ARG A 10 -1.36 -24.40 -1.81
CA ARG A 10 -2.43 -24.37 -0.80
C ARG A 10 -1.92 -23.99 0.59
N ARG A 11 -1.35 -22.79 0.75
CA ARG A 11 -1.36 -22.16 2.09
C ARG A 11 -2.80 -21.74 2.37
N SER A 12 -3.50 -22.53 3.19
CA SER A 12 -4.85 -22.22 3.64
C SER A 12 -4.87 -20.84 4.32
N ARG A 13 -5.99 -20.11 4.20
CA ARG A 13 -6.18 -18.83 4.93
C ARG A 13 -5.84 -18.98 6.42
N GLY A 14 -6.19 -20.14 7.02
CA GLY A 14 -5.83 -20.44 8.42
C GLY A 14 -4.33 -20.56 8.72
N GLU A 15 -3.48 -20.89 7.75
CA GLU A 15 -2.01 -20.88 7.95
C GLU A 15 -1.43 -19.45 7.81
N LEU A 16 -2.11 -18.57 7.07
CA LEU A 16 -1.78 -17.14 7.03
C LEU A 16 -2.20 -16.44 8.32
N ASP A 17 -3.34 -16.83 8.90
CA ASP A 17 -3.82 -16.29 10.17
C ASP A 17 -2.92 -16.65 11.36
N LYS A 18 -2.30 -17.85 11.36
CA LYS A 18 -1.28 -18.23 12.35
C LYS A 18 0.00 -17.42 12.26
N ARG A 19 0.26 -16.78 11.11
CA ARG A 19 1.50 -16.04 10.82
C ARG A 19 1.16 -14.69 10.17
N PRO A 20 0.49 -13.79 10.90
CA PRO A 20 -0.02 -12.53 10.35
C PRO A 20 1.09 -11.63 9.79
N ASN A 21 2.33 -11.81 10.28
CA ASN A 21 3.50 -11.05 9.84
C ASN A 21 4.22 -11.64 8.61
N ARG A 22 3.80 -12.80 8.09
CA ARG A 22 4.47 -13.46 6.96
C ARG A 22 4.02 -12.87 5.62
N LYS A 23 4.67 -11.80 5.19
CA LYS A 23 4.50 -11.22 3.86
C LYS A 23 4.97 -12.18 2.74
N SER A 24 4.20 -12.28 1.66
CA SER A 24 4.61 -12.96 0.42
C SER A 24 5.78 -12.25 -0.27
N TRP A 25 6.54 -12.97 -1.11
CA TRP A 25 7.62 -12.37 -1.91
C TRP A 25 7.12 -11.15 -2.70
N LYS A 26 5.95 -11.27 -3.36
CA LYS A 26 5.28 -10.17 -4.06
C LYS A 26 5.02 -8.97 -3.16
N GLN A 27 4.56 -9.17 -1.92
CA GLN A 27 4.33 -8.06 -0.97
C GLN A 27 5.64 -7.40 -0.52
N ARG A 28 6.73 -8.16 -0.39
CA ARG A 28 8.05 -7.62 -0.04
C ARG A 28 8.61 -6.76 -1.19
N THR A 29 8.51 -7.24 -2.42
CA THR A 29 9.06 -6.54 -3.59
C THR A 29 8.20 -5.36 -4.03
N ASN A 30 6.89 -5.37 -3.78
CA ASN A 30 5.97 -4.27 -4.12
C ASN A 30 6.39 -2.92 -3.50
N MET A 31 7.06 -2.94 -2.35
CA MET A 31 7.60 -1.72 -1.71
C MET A 31 8.76 -1.10 -2.50
N TYR A 32 9.51 -1.89 -3.27
CA TYR A 32 10.65 -1.44 -4.08
C TYR A 32 10.28 -1.22 -5.56
N MET A 33 9.46 -2.10 -6.12
CA MET A 33 9.03 -2.03 -7.53
C MET A 33 7.92 -0.98 -7.74
N ARG A 34 7.20 -0.61 -6.68
CA ARG A 34 6.16 0.43 -6.70
C ARG A 34 6.35 1.34 -5.49
N PRO A 35 7.43 2.13 -5.49
CA PRO A 35 7.90 2.83 -4.30
C PRO A 35 6.97 3.97 -3.86
N PHE A 36 6.14 4.49 -4.75
CA PHE A 36 5.21 5.58 -4.42
C PHE A 36 3.78 5.07 -4.21
N LEU A 37 3.11 5.67 -3.25
CA LEU A 37 1.70 5.49 -2.97
C LEU A 37 1.02 6.85 -3.04
N PHE A 38 0.08 6.98 -3.97
CA PHE A 38 -0.79 8.15 -4.06
C PHE A 38 -2.08 7.86 -3.28
N ASN A 39 -2.33 8.63 -2.21
CA ASN A 39 -3.53 8.51 -1.40
C ASN A 39 -4.34 9.80 -1.52
N VAL A 40 -5.60 9.67 -1.93
CA VAL A 40 -6.56 10.78 -1.99
C VAL A 40 -7.62 10.56 -0.94
N PHE A 41 -7.79 11.55 -0.06
CA PHE A 41 -8.82 11.59 0.94
C PHE A 41 -9.85 12.65 0.56
N PHE A 42 -11.12 12.23 0.47
CA PHE A 42 -12.25 13.09 0.19
C PHE A 42 -13.02 13.36 1.48
N SER A 43 -13.23 14.63 1.80
CA SER A 43 -14.15 15.06 2.84
C SER A 43 -15.27 15.91 2.23
N LYS A 44 -16.27 16.28 3.03
CA LYS A 44 -17.34 17.18 2.58
C LYS A 44 -16.85 18.59 2.23
N LYS A 45 -15.71 19.02 2.76
CA LYS A 45 -15.23 20.42 2.66
C LYS A 45 -13.91 20.57 1.92
N PHE A 46 -13.09 19.52 1.88
CA PHE A 46 -11.77 19.57 1.27
C PHE A 46 -11.35 18.23 0.69
N VAL A 47 -10.43 18.28 -0.26
CA VAL A 47 -9.71 17.14 -0.79
C VAL A 47 -8.26 17.21 -0.32
N HIS A 48 -7.73 16.09 0.15
CA HIS A 48 -6.35 15.96 0.60
C HIS A 48 -5.67 14.84 -0.18
N ALA A 49 -4.74 15.20 -1.07
CA ALA A 49 -3.93 14.28 -1.84
C ALA A 49 -2.51 14.24 -1.26
N LYS A 50 -1.99 13.04 -1.01
CA LYS A 50 -0.60 12.85 -0.55
C LYS A 50 0.13 11.80 -1.38
N VAL A 51 1.38 12.09 -1.69
CA VAL A 51 2.33 11.14 -2.27
C VAL A 51 3.24 10.65 -1.15
N MET A 52 3.24 9.35 -0.90
CA MET A 52 4.04 8.69 0.13
C MET A 52 5.09 7.78 -0.50
N HIS A 53 6.31 7.78 0.03
CA HIS A 53 7.28 6.74 -0.28
C HIS A 53 7.02 5.52 0.61
N ARG A 54 6.65 4.38 0.02
CA ARG A 54 6.26 3.14 0.71
C ARG A 54 7.37 2.55 1.56
N SER A 55 8.65 2.73 1.17
CA SER A 55 9.74 2.04 1.85
C SER A 55 10.23 2.73 3.13
N ILE A 56 10.22 4.05 3.13
CA ILE A 56 10.66 4.86 4.28
C ILE A 56 9.47 5.51 5.00
N SER A 57 8.24 5.24 4.56
CA SER A 57 6.99 5.80 5.08
C SER A 57 6.98 7.34 5.17
N LYS A 58 7.77 8.03 4.36
CA LYS A 58 7.82 9.51 4.33
C LYS A 58 6.81 10.07 3.35
N VAL A 59 6.21 11.19 3.73
CA VAL A 59 5.42 12.05 2.84
C VAL A 59 6.40 12.81 1.95
N ILE A 60 6.19 12.78 0.64
CA ILE A 60 7.00 13.53 -0.33
C ILE A 60 6.34 14.86 -0.65
N SER A 61 5.04 14.81 -0.92
CA SER A 61 4.26 15.96 -1.33
C SER A 61 2.82 15.80 -0.85
N VAL A 62 2.22 16.95 -0.53
CA VAL A 62 0.83 17.07 -0.11
C VAL A 62 0.21 18.19 -0.93
N ALA A 63 -0.99 17.93 -1.44
CA ALA A 63 -1.85 18.93 -2.05
C ALA A 63 -3.20 18.91 -1.33
N THR A 64 -3.63 20.07 -0.87
CA THR A 64 -4.90 20.24 -0.15
C THR A 64 -5.66 21.41 -0.74
N THR A 65 -6.98 21.31 -0.81
CA THR A 65 -7.85 22.41 -1.27
C THR A 65 -8.16 23.43 -0.17
N ASN A 66 -7.67 23.20 1.05
CA ASN A 66 -7.79 24.12 2.19
C ASN A 66 -6.45 24.83 2.46
N VAL A 67 -5.63 25.02 1.42
CA VAL A 67 -4.44 25.87 1.52
C VAL A 67 -4.92 27.30 1.51
N ASP A 68 -4.43 28.09 2.45
CA ASP A 68 -4.66 29.53 2.49
C ASP A 68 -4.00 30.13 1.24
N ASP A 69 -4.74 30.88 0.42
CA ASP A 69 -4.30 31.44 -0.88
C ASP A 69 -3.20 32.52 -0.74
N SER A 70 -2.47 32.57 0.37
CA SER A 70 -1.52 33.65 0.73
C SER A 70 -0.11 33.51 0.13
N TYR A 71 0.09 32.58 -0.82
CA TYR A 71 1.36 32.37 -1.52
C TYR A 71 1.23 32.52 -3.06
N GLU A 72 0.48 33.51 -3.52
CA GLU A 72 0.69 34.16 -4.83
C GLU A 72 1.58 35.40 -4.70
#